data_AF-A0A936C504-F1
#
_entry.id   AF-A0A936C504-F1
#
_cell.length_a   1.000
_cell.length_b   1.000
_cell.length_c   1.000
_cell.angle_alpha   90.00
_cell.angle_beta   90.00
_cell.angle_gamma   90.00
#
_symmetry.space_group_name_H-M   'P 1'
#
loop_
_entity.id
_entity.type
_entity.pdbx_description
1 polymer ?
#
loop_
_entity_poly.entity_id
_entity_poly.type
_entity_poly.pdbx_seq_one_letter_code
_entity_poly.pdbx_strand_id
1 'polypeptide(L)'
;MLQALTRGISDYVGLSGPFTTYTVYTLEDGNKVFSRGTGTSMMTTGASGNSVVKFSAVENYLGGTGRFKGIRGQVLISGERDVVAKSLTQQSNGEYWIEE
;
A
#
# COMPACT_ATOMS: atom_id res chain seq x y z
N MET A 1 -4.85 14.67 -1.44
CA MET A 1 -4.14 14.00 -0.32
C MET A 1 -2.92 14.84 -0.04
N LEU A 2 -2.70 15.25 1.21
CA LEU A 2 -1.56 16.13 1.54
C LEU A 2 -0.32 15.33 1.95
N GLN A 3 -0.51 14.29 2.76
CA GLN A 3 0.59 13.45 3.25
C GLN A 3 0.12 12.02 3.50
N ALA A 4 1.01 11.05 3.29
CA ALA A 4 0.87 9.69 3.79
C ALA A 4 2.08 9.33 4.67
N LEU A 5 1.82 8.80 5.87
CA LEU A 5 2.85 8.21 6.72
C LEU A 5 2.59 6.72 6.85
N THR A 6 3.49 5.90 6.32
CA THR A 6 3.39 4.45 6.36
C THR A 6 4.45 3.87 7.30
N ARG A 7 4.02 2.95 8.16
CA ARG A 7 4.90 2.09 8.95
C ARG A 7 4.66 0.65 8.52
N GLY A 8 5.73 -0.11 8.29
CA GLY A 8 5.63 -1.48 7.81
C GLY A 8 6.54 -2.43 8.56
N ILE A 9 6.14 -3.70 8.59
CA ILE A 9 6.94 -4.82 9.04
C ILE A 9 6.91 -5.86 7.92
N SER A 10 8.05 -6.47 7.64
CA SER A 10 8.19 -7.51 6.61
C SER A 10 9.04 -8.65 7.13
N ASP A 11 8.76 -9.85 6.63
CA ASP A 11 9.57 -11.04 6.83
C ASP A 11 10.06 -11.51 5.46
N TYR A 12 11.25 -11.04 5.07
CA TYR A 12 11.77 -11.26 3.73
C TYR A 12 13.04 -12.11 3.74
N VAL A 13 13.12 -13.03 2.78
CA VAL A 13 14.36 -13.67 2.33
C VAL A 13 14.61 -13.23 0.91
N GLY A 14 15.73 -12.51 0.68
CA GLY A 14 16.06 -12.01 -0.66
C GLY A 14 14.97 -11.10 -1.26
N LEU A 15 14.39 -10.20 -0.44
CA LEU A 15 13.27 -9.31 -0.81
C LEU A 15 11.96 -10.02 -1.20
N SER A 16 11.85 -11.32 -0.86
CA SER A 16 10.65 -12.11 -1.09
C SER A 16 10.04 -12.55 0.25
N GLY A 17 8.72 -12.43 0.38
CA GLY A 17 8.00 -12.81 1.60
C GLY A 17 6.83 -11.89 1.91
N PRO A 18 6.15 -12.10 3.05
CA PRO A 18 5.00 -11.29 3.45
C PRO A 18 5.41 -9.94 4.06
N PHE A 19 4.49 -8.99 3.99
CA PHE A 19 4.57 -7.72 4.69
C PHE A 19 3.20 -7.25 5.20
N THR A 20 3.23 -6.42 6.23
CA THR A 20 2.07 -5.67 6.74
C THR A 20 2.45 -4.20 6.85
N THR A 21 1.55 -3.32 6.44
CA THR A 21 1.68 -1.86 6.57
C THR A 21 0.52 -1.28 7.35
N TYR A 22 0.78 -0.16 8.01
CA TYR A 22 -0.23 0.73 8.58
C TYR A 22 0.04 2.13 8.03
N THR A 23 -0.96 2.73 7.40
CA THR A 23 -0.83 4.05 6.80
C THR A 23 -1.80 5.03 7.43
N VAL A 24 -1.30 6.24 7.69
CA VAL A 24 -2.11 7.40 8.04
C VAL A 24 -2.08 8.36 6.86
N TYR A 25 -3.22 8.51 6.20
CA TYR A 25 -3.42 9.54 5.17
C TYR A 25 -3.93 10.80 5.86
N THR A 26 -3.22 11.93 5.69
CA THR A 26 -3.71 13.25 6.09
C THR A 26 -4.15 14.01 4.84
N LEU A 27 -5.40 14.46 4.85
CA LEU A 27 -6.04 15.19 3.77
C LEU A 27 -5.82 16.71 3.96
N GLU A 28 -6.12 17.48 2.92
CA GLU A 28 -5.92 18.94 2.91
C GLU A 28 -6.76 19.66 3.95
N ASP A 29 -7.94 19.11 4.27
CA ASP A 29 -8.84 19.60 5.31
C ASP A 29 -8.43 19.17 6.73
N GLY A 30 -7.26 18.51 6.88
CA GLY A 30 -6.74 18.01 8.14
C GLY A 30 -7.33 16.67 8.59
N ASN A 31 -8.38 16.17 7.93
CA ASN A 31 -8.95 14.86 8.25
C ASN A 31 -7.97 13.74 7.96
N LYS A 32 -8.12 12.64 8.70
CA LYS A 32 -7.27 11.46 8.60
C LYS A 32 -8.06 10.23 8.20
N VAL A 33 -7.42 9.36 7.41
CA VAL A 33 -7.87 7.99 7.13
C VAL A 33 -6.76 7.04 7.56
N PHE A 34 -7.15 5.99 8.27
CA PHE A 34 -6.25 4.96 8.79
C PHE A 34 -6.46 3.68 7.99
N SER A 35 -5.38 3.06 7.54
CA SER A 35 -5.43 1.81 6.79
C SER A 35 -4.49 0.76 7.35
N ARG A 36 -4.78 -0.50 7.02
CA ARG A 36 -3.84 -1.61 7.14
C ARG A 36 -3.72 -2.33 5.81
N GLY A 37 -2.49 -2.42 5.30
CA GLY A 37 -2.13 -3.24 4.15
C GLY A 37 -1.54 -4.57 4.57
N THR A 38 -1.89 -5.64 3.87
CA THR A 38 -1.21 -6.94 3.97
C THR A 38 -0.91 -7.44 2.56
N GLY A 39 0.31 -7.91 2.34
CA GLY A 39 0.73 -8.29 1.01
C GLY A 39 1.94 -9.21 1.00
N THR A 40 2.39 -9.52 -0.21
CA THR A 40 3.57 -10.32 -0.48
C THR A 40 4.45 -9.63 -1.51
N SER A 41 5.75 -9.78 -1.34
CA SER A 41 6.79 -9.36 -2.27
C SER A 41 7.48 -10.59 -2.85
N MET A 42 7.90 -10.51 -4.11
CA MET A 42 8.67 -11.54 -4.79
C MET A 42 9.76 -10.90 -5.66
N MET A 43 11.01 -11.25 -5.38
CA MET A 43 12.12 -10.97 -6.28
C MET A 43 12.02 -11.87 -7.51
N THR A 44 12.12 -11.25 -8.68
CA THR A 44 12.10 -11.90 -9.99
C THR A 44 13.13 -11.24 -10.89
N THR A 45 13.37 -11.84 -12.05
CA THR A 45 14.10 -11.21 -13.15
C THR A 45 13.11 -10.51 -14.07
N GLY A 46 13.37 -9.24 -14.38
CA GLY A 46 12.62 -8.45 -15.35
C GLY A 46 12.93 -8.86 -16.80
N ALA A 47 12.16 -8.32 -17.75
CA ALA A 47 12.32 -8.65 -19.17
C ALA A 47 13.71 -8.29 -19.74
N SER A 48 14.37 -7.29 -19.17
CA SER A 48 15.73 -6.87 -19.52
C SER A 48 16.82 -7.58 -18.71
N GLY A 49 16.48 -8.63 -17.94
CA GLY A 49 17.44 -9.39 -17.14
C GLY A 49 17.82 -8.78 -15.80
N ASN A 50 17.27 -7.61 -15.46
CA ASN A 50 17.51 -6.91 -14.20
C ASN A 50 16.73 -7.52 -13.02
N SER A 51 17.21 -7.32 -11.80
CA SER A 51 16.49 -7.72 -10.60
C SER A 51 15.31 -6.78 -10.33
N VAL A 52 14.13 -7.38 -10.25
CA VAL A 52 12.85 -6.68 -10.13
C VAL A 52 12.08 -7.27 -8.97
N VAL A 53 11.44 -6.42 -8.17
CA VAL A 53 10.58 -6.86 -7.07
C VAL A 53 9.13 -6.63 -7.46
N LYS A 54 8.36 -7.70 -7.61
CA LYS A 54 6.89 -7.63 -7.79
C LYS A 54 6.21 -7.74 -6.43
N PHE A 55 5.13 -6.99 -6.23
CA PHE A 55 4.35 -7.07 -5.01
C PHE A 55 2.85 -6.97 -5.29
N SER A 56 2.08 -7.58 -4.40
CA SER A 56 0.63 -7.48 -4.34
C SER A 56 0.20 -7.30 -2.88
N ALA A 57 -0.83 -6.50 -2.65
CA ALA A 57 -1.37 -6.26 -1.33
C ALA A 57 -2.86 -5.95 -1.38
N VAL A 58 -3.52 -6.19 -0.25
CA VAL A 58 -4.85 -5.68 0.05
C VAL A 58 -4.71 -4.68 1.17
N GLU A 59 -5.17 -3.45 0.94
CA GLU A 59 -5.30 -2.42 1.96
C GLU A 59 -6.77 -2.28 2.38
N ASN A 60 -7.03 -2.28 3.68
CA ASN A 60 -8.36 -2.06 4.23
C ASN A 60 -8.38 -0.77 5.05
N TYR A 61 -9.41 0.06 4.85
CA TYR A 61 -9.63 1.23 5.69
C TYR A 61 -10.20 0.81 7.05
N LEU A 62 -9.51 1.24 8.10
CA LEU A 62 -9.84 0.91 9.48
C LEU A 62 -10.71 1.96 10.15
N GLY A 63 -10.76 3.17 9.59
CA GLY A 63 -11.54 4.30 10.08
C GLY A 63 -10.91 5.63 9.70
N GLY A 64 -11.49 6.72 10.21
CA GLY A 64 -11.04 8.06 9.93
C GLY A 64 -11.59 9.10 10.89
N THR A 65 -11.24 10.37 10.66
CA THR A 65 -11.70 11.51 11.46
C THR A 65 -12.65 12.40 10.67
N GLY A 66 -13.41 13.24 11.37
CA GLY A 66 -14.33 14.20 10.77
C GLY A 66 -15.30 13.53 9.80
N ARG A 67 -15.36 14.00 8.55
CA ARG A 67 -16.25 13.44 7.51
C ARG A 67 -15.90 12.01 7.06
N PHE A 68 -14.75 11.48 7.49
CA PHE A 68 -14.34 10.10 7.24
C PHE A 68 -14.49 9.22 8.49
N LYS A 69 -15.15 9.73 9.53
CA LYS A 69 -15.60 8.88 10.64
C LYS A 69 -16.54 7.82 10.06
N GLY A 70 -16.25 6.54 10.30
CA GLY A 70 -17.01 5.43 9.73
C GLY A 70 -16.53 4.97 8.34
N ILE A 71 -15.41 5.50 7.81
CA ILE A 71 -14.89 5.00 6.54
C ILE A 71 -14.53 3.51 6.61
N ARG A 72 -14.99 2.79 5.60
CA ARG A 72 -14.63 1.42 5.25
C ARG A 72 -14.21 1.40 3.78
N GLY A 73 -13.55 0.34 3.39
CA GLY A 73 -13.12 0.16 2.02
C GLY A 73 -11.99 -0.83 1.91
N GLN A 74 -11.78 -1.27 0.68
CA GLN A 74 -10.72 -2.17 0.32
C GLN A 74 -10.05 -1.69 -0.98
N VAL A 75 -8.73 -1.72 -1.00
CA VAL A 75 -7.90 -1.36 -2.14
C VAL A 75 -6.97 -2.51 -2.46
N LEU A 76 -7.11 -3.06 -3.66
CA LEU A 76 -6.18 -4.01 -4.26
C LEU A 76 -5.02 -3.24 -4.85
N ILE A 77 -3.81 -3.59 -4.45
CA ILE A 77 -2.57 -2.94 -4.88
C ILE A 77 -1.71 -4.00 -5.54
N SER A 78 -1.14 -3.66 -6.70
CA SER A 78 -0.09 -4.45 -7.32
C SER A 78 0.95 -3.52 -7.91
N GLY A 79 2.20 -3.95 -7.91
CA GLY A 79 3.25 -3.14 -8.50
C GLY A 79 4.55 -3.87 -8.69
N GLU A 80 5.48 -3.11 -9.24
CA GLU A 80 6.81 -3.57 -9.61
C GLU A 80 7.82 -2.48 -9.25
N ARG A 81 8.90 -2.87 -8.59
CA ARG A 81 10.04 -2.03 -8.28
C ARG A 81 11.27 -2.53 -9.02
N ASP A 82 11.84 -1.68 -9.86
CA ASP A 82 13.17 -1.89 -10.44
C ASP A 82 14.22 -1.42 -9.44
N VAL A 83 15.04 -2.35 -8.94
CA VAL A 83 16.05 -2.04 -7.92
C VAL A 83 17.17 -1.18 -8.49
N VAL A 84 17.53 -1.38 -9.76
CA VAL A 84 18.65 -0.70 -10.43
C VAL A 84 18.23 0.68 -10.90
N ALA A 85 17.08 0.77 -11.60
CA ALA A 85 16.55 2.03 -12.10
C ALA A 85 15.94 2.91 -10.99
N LYS A 86 15.78 2.37 -9.77
CA LYS A 86 15.17 3.05 -8.62
C LYS A 86 13.75 3.56 -8.92
N SER A 87 13.02 2.83 -9.76
CA SER A 87 11.66 3.16 -10.16
C SER A 87 10.65 2.23 -9.50
N LEU A 88 9.42 2.73 -9.37
CA LEU A 88 8.28 2.00 -8.84
C LEU A 88 7.08 2.27 -9.74
N THR A 89 6.47 1.21 -10.24
CA THR A 89 5.17 1.27 -10.92
C THR A 89 4.16 0.60 -10.00
N GLN A 90 3.07 1.29 -9.70
CA GLN A 90 2.01 0.77 -8.85
C GLN A 90 0.65 1.04 -9.48
N GLN A 91 -0.22 0.05 -9.40
CA GLN A 91 -1.64 0.17 -9.70
C GLN A 91 -2.43 -0.13 -8.43
N SER A 92 -3.49 0.66 -8.22
CA SER A 92 -4.38 0.50 -7.09
C SER A 92 -5.82 0.57 -7.61
N ASN A 93 -6.64 -0.43 -7.28
CA ASN A 93 -8.06 -0.45 -7.60
C ASN A 93 -8.83 -0.76 -6.32
N GLY A 94 -9.85 0.02 -6.01
CA GLY A 94 -10.55 -0.16 -4.76
C GLY A 94 -11.81 0.66 -4.66
N GLU A 95 -12.51 0.41 -3.56
CA GLU A 95 -13.77 1.03 -3.21
C GLU A 95 -13.73 1.49 -1.76
N TYR A 96 -14.59 2.46 -1.45
CA TYR A 96 -14.79 2.93 -0.09
C TYR A 96 -16.23 3.40 0.11
N TRP A 97 -16.66 3.37 1.35
CA TRP A 97 -17.95 3.90 1.78
C TRP A 97 -17.83 4.44 3.20
N ILE A 98 -18.82 5.24 3.60
CA ILE A 98 -18.95 5.76 4.97
C ILE A 98 -20.17 5.11 5.59
N GLU A 99 -19.98 4.41 6.70
CA GLU A 99 -21.08 3.91 7.54
C GLU A 99 -21.68 5.07 8.36
N GLU A 100 -23.01 5.07 8.56
CA GLU A 100 -23.73 6.06 9.37
C GLU A 100 -23.38 5.97 10.88
#